data_AF-A0A6H9YU78-F1
#
_entry.id   AF-A0A6H9YU78-F1
#
_cell.length_a   1.000
_cell.length_b   1.000
_cell.length_c   1.000
_cell.angle_alpha   90.00
_cell.angle_beta   90.00
_cell.angle_gamma   90.00
#
_symmetry.space_group_name_H-M   'P 1'
#
loop_
_entity.id
_entity.type
_entity.pdbx_description
1 polymer ?
#
loop_
_entity_poly.entity_id
_entity_poly.type
_entity_poly.pdbx_seq_one_letter_code
_entity_poly.pdbx_strand_id
1 'polypeptide(L)'
;MSSEDIPDRLLDLKVRNLKAEQRLAELRRLFPLAVEIAADRETPGDELKRQWDEAWAEAQKTAVAIQTDAWLTEGENRDERHRALVAAAEARLQP
;
A
#
# COMPACT_ATOMS: atom_id res chain seq x y z
N MET A 1 9.43 -24.84 -5.84
CA MET A 1 9.10 -23.99 -4.68
C MET A 1 7.64 -24.24 -4.36
N SER A 2 7.36 -24.87 -3.22
CA SER A 2 5.98 -25.19 -2.87
C SER A 2 5.22 -23.89 -2.68
N SER A 3 4.16 -23.74 -3.46
CA SER A 3 2.97 -22.98 -3.10
C SER A 3 2.51 -23.42 -1.71
N GLU A 4 3.16 -22.95 -0.65
CA GLU A 4 2.45 -22.82 0.61
C GLU A 4 1.31 -21.86 0.29
N ASP A 5 0.08 -22.37 0.33
CA ASP A 5 -1.11 -21.63 -0.06
C ASP A 5 -1.11 -20.29 0.69
N ILE A 6 -0.84 -19.21 -0.04
CA ILE A 6 -0.78 -17.86 0.53
C ILE A 6 -2.14 -17.65 1.21
N PRO A 7 -2.18 -17.34 2.51
CA PRO A 7 -3.45 -17.16 3.18
C PRO A 7 -4.28 -16.07 2.49
N ASP A 8 -5.53 -16.38 2.14
CA ASP A 8 -6.39 -15.42 1.41
C ASP A 8 -6.49 -14.07 2.13
N ARG A 9 -6.54 -14.08 3.47
CA ARG A 9 -6.51 -12.86 4.30
C ARG A 9 -5.28 -11.99 4.03
N LEU A 10 -4.12 -12.61 3.83
CA LEU A 10 -2.85 -11.92 3.63
C LEU A 10 -2.77 -11.38 2.20
N LEU A 11 -3.27 -12.16 1.25
CA LEU A 11 -3.40 -11.75 -0.13
C LEU A 11 -4.35 -10.55 -0.28
N ASP A 12 -5.50 -10.57 0.39
CA ASP A 12 -6.45 -9.46 0.42
C ASP A 12 -5.86 -8.21 1.08
N LEU A 13 -5.12 -8.37 2.19
CA LEU A 13 -4.38 -7.28 2.81
C LEU A 13 -3.36 -6.67 1.86
N LYS A 14 -2.62 -7.49 1.10
CA LYS A 14 -1.63 -6.99 0.15
C LYS A 14 -2.28 -6.28 -1.03
N VAL A 15 -3.40 -6.80 -1.55
CA VAL A 15 -4.18 -6.13 -2.60
C VAL A 15 -4.68 -4.76 -2.11
N ARG A 16 -5.20 -4.66 -0.88
CA ARG A 16 -5.61 -3.38 -0.28
C ARG A 16 -4.45 -2.41 -0.12
N ASN A 17 -3.30 -2.89 0.36
CA ASN A 17 -2.08 -2.11 0.48
C ASN A 17 -1.64 -1.53 -0.87
N LEU A 18 -1.56 -2.35 -1.92
CA LEU A 18 -1.18 -1.91 -3.26
C LEU A 18 -2.16 -0.89 -3.84
N LYS A 19 -3.48 -1.06 -3.63
CA LYS A 19 -4.49 -0.07 -4.03
C LYS A 19 -4.32 1.26 -3.30
N ALA A 20 -4.03 1.22 -2.00
CA ALA A 20 -3.78 2.44 -1.21
C ALA A 20 -2.50 3.16 -1.69
N GLU A 21 -1.43 2.42 -1.99
CA GLU A 21 -0.19 2.98 -2.55
C GLU A 21 -0.41 3.59 -3.94
N GLN A 22 -1.16 2.92 -4.82
CA GLN A 22 -1.56 3.49 -6.12
C GLN A 22 -2.34 4.79 -5.93
N ARG A 23 -3.29 4.81 -4.98
CA ARG A 23 -4.08 6.01 -4.69
C ARG A 23 -3.20 7.16 -4.17
N LEU A 24 -2.24 6.89 -3.30
CA LEU A 24 -1.28 7.90 -2.83
C LEU A 24 -0.44 8.44 -3.99
N ALA A 25 0.01 7.59 -4.91
CA ALA A 25 0.77 8.02 -6.08
C ALA A 25 -0.06 8.94 -7.01
N GLU A 26 -1.35 8.65 -7.18
CA GLU A 26 -2.28 9.51 -7.90
C GLU A 26 -2.50 10.84 -7.19
N LEU A 27 -2.82 10.81 -5.90
CA LEU A 27 -3.08 12.01 -5.10
C LEU A 27 -1.85 12.92 -5.06
N ARG A 28 -0.64 12.36 -4.94
CA ARG A 28 0.61 13.13 -4.93
C ARG A 28 0.76 14.02 -6.16
N ARG A 29 0.25 13.60 -7.32
CA ARG A 29 0.31 14.38 -8.57
C ARG A 29 -0.64 15.59 -8.55
N LEU A 30 -1.62 15.59 -7.65
CA LEU A 30 -2.60 16.67 -7.48
C LEU A 30 -2.18 17.68 -6.40
N PHE A 31 -1.18 17.34 -5.56
CA PHE A 31 -0.67 18.29 -4.57
C PHE A 31 0.16 19.38 -5.26
N PRO A 32 -0.01 20.66 -4.87
CA PRO A 32 0.84 21.75 -5.34
C PRO A 32 2.31 21.48 -5.03
N LEU A 33 3.21 22.03 -5.85
CA LEU A 33 4.64 21.95 -5.60
C LEU A 33 4.99 22.72 -4.31
N ALA A 34 6.02 22.28 -3.60
CA ALA A 34 6.46 22.94 -2.36
C ALA A 34 6.76 24.43 -2.55
N VAL A 35 7.22 24.83 -3.74
CA VAL A 35 7.49 26.23 -4.10
C VAL A 35 6.20 27.06 -4.26
N GLU A 36 5.10 26.47 -4.69
CA GLU A 36 3.80 27.15 -4.85
C GLU A 36 3.14 27.40 -3.49
N ILE A 37 3.29 26.43 -2.58
CA ILE A 37 2.86 26.56 -1.18
C ILE A 37 3.70 27.62 -0.46
N ALA A 38 5.03 27.60 -0.60
CA ALA A 38 5.91 28.57 0.05
C ALA A 38 5.72 30.01 -0.47
N ALA A 39 5.23 30.16 -1.69
CA ALA A 39 4.86 31.45 -2.27
C ALA A 39 3.43 31.89 -1.88
N ASP A 40 2.74 31.14 -1.01
CA ASP A 40 1.36 31.37 -0.53
C ASP A 40 0.33 31.44 -1.66
N ARG A 41 0.58 30.73 -2.76
CA ARG A 41 -0.24 30.77 -3.98
C ARG A 41 -1.30 29.70 -4.03
N GLU A 42 -1.06 28.56 -3.39
CA GLU A 42 -1.98 27.43 -3.40
C GLU A 42 -1.73 26.50 -2.22
N THR A 43 -2.79 26.15 -1.50
CA THR A 43 -2.79 25.10 -0.48
C THR A 43 -3.63 23.92 -0.97
N PRO A 44 -3.27 22.67 -0.61
CA PRO A 44 -4.14 21.53 -0.89
C PRO A 44 -5.49 21.77 -0.21
N GLY A 45 -6.58 21.68 -0.96
CA GLY A 45 -7.92 21.78 -0.39
C GLY A 45 -8.17 20.67 0.64
N ASP A 46 -9.01 20.94 1.64
CA ASP A 46 -9.29 20.03 2.76
C ASP A 46 -9.70 18.63 2.32
N GLU A 47 -10.44 18.54 1.21
CA GLU A 47 -10.88 17.27 0.64
C GLU A 47 -9.71 16.45 0.08
N LEU A 48 -8.76 17.08 -0.60
CA LEU A 48 -7.58 16.40 -1.14
C LEU A 48 -6.67 15.91 0.01
N LYS A 49 -6.54 16.72 1.06
CA LYS A 49 -5.84 16.35 2.29
C LYS A 49 -6.50 15.17 2.99
N ARG A 50 -7.84 15.18 3.14
CA ARG A 50 -8.61 14.08 3.74
C ARG A 50 -8.40 12.78 2.98
N GLN A 51 -8.50 12.80 1.65
CA GLN A 51 -8.29 11.60 0.82
C GLN A 51 -6.85 11.07 0.93
N TRP A 52 -5.86 11.95 1.04
CA TRP A 52 -4.47 11.57 1.31
C TRP A 52 -4.33 10.87 2.65
N ASP A 53 -4.86 11.47 3.72
CA ASP A 53 -4.77 10.94 5.07
C ASP A 53 -5.46 9.57 5.18
N GLU A 54 -6.60 9.38 4.51
CA GLU A 54 -7.32 8.10 4.44
C GLU A 54 -6.51 7.01 3.71
N ALA A 55 -5.98 7.33 2.53
CA ALA A 55 -5.16 6.39 1.77
C ALA A 55 -3.86 6.03 2.52
N TRP A 56 -3.25 7.01 3.19
CA TRP A 56 -2.06 6.80 4.00
C TRP A 56 -2.35 5.93 5.21
N ALA A 57 -3.43 6.19 5.94
CA ALA A 57 -3.84 5.38 7.09
C ALA A 57 -4.11 3.92 6.68
N GLU A 58 -4.77 3.69 5.55
CA GLU A 58 -5.00 2.34 5.02
C GLU A 58 -3.69 1.64 4.62
N ALA A 59 -2.77 2.35 3.96
CA ALA A 59 -1.46 1.81 3.59
C ALA A 59 -0.64 1.41 4.82
N GLN A 60 -0.60 2.26 5.86
CA GLN A 60 0.11 1.97 7.11
C GLN A 60 -0.52 0.78 7.84
N LYS A 61 -1.84 0.78 7.99
CA LYS A 61 -2.58 -0.31 8.67
C LYS A 61 -2.33 -1.66 8.01
N THR A 62 -2.44 -1.71 6.68
CA THR A 62 -2.24 -2.96 5.92
C THR A 62 -0.79 -3.40 5.93
N ALA A 63 0.17 -2.48 5.81
CA ALA A 63 1.60 -2.79 5.90
C ALA A 63 1.97 -3.42 7.24
N VAL A 64 1.51 -2.84 8.36
CA VAL A 64 1.75 -3.41 9.70
C VAL A 64 1.15 -4.81 9.80
N ALA A 65 -0.12 -4.98 9.42
CA ALA A 65 -0.80 -6.27 9.49
C ALA A 65 -0.07 -7.36 8.70
N ILE A 66 0.46 -7.03 7.53
CA ILE A 66 1.27 -7.94 6.69
C ILE A 66 2.60 -8.25 7.38
N GLN A 67 3.34 -7.24 7.84
CA GLN A 67 4.68 -7.41 8.40
C GLN A 67 4.70 -8.20 9.71
N THR A 68 3.60 -8.19 10.46
CA THR A 68 3.46 -8.95 11.72
C THR A 68 2.78 -10.30 11.54
N ASP A 69 2.41 -10.68 10.31
CA ASP A 69 1.70 -11.94 10.06
C ASP A 69 2.63 -13.15 10.25
N ALA A 70 2.19 -14.13 11.05
CA ALA A 70 2.91 -15.37 11.33
C ALA A 70 3.36 -16.09 10.05
N TRP A 71 2.55 -16.07 8.98
CA TRP A 71 2.94 -16.70 7.72
C TRP A 71 4.20 -16.06 7.11
N LEU A 72 4.43 -14.76 7.33
CA LEU A 72 5.64 -14.07 6.87
C LEU A 72 6.79 -14.12 7.88
N THR A 73 6.49 -14.17 9.17
CA THR A 73 7.50 -14.00 10.24
C THR A 73 8.03 -15.33 10.79
N GLU A 74 7.28 -16.42 10.69
CA GLU A 74 7.66 -17.72 11.20
C GLU A 74 8.27 -18.59 10.09
N GLY A 75 9.61 -18.66 10.04
CA GLY A 75 10.35 -19.54 9.12
C GLY A 75 11.53 -18.84 8.43
N GLU A 76 12.36 -19.63 7.75
CA GLU A 76 13.62 -19.16 7.15
C GLU A 76 13.44 -18.50 5.76
N ASN A 77 12.23 -18.55 5.19
CA ASN A 77 11.95 -18.14 3.80
C ASN A 77 11.13 -16.84 3.68
N ARG A 78 11.26 -15.92 4.64
CA ARG A 78 10.49 -14.66 4.68
C ARG A 78 10.51 -13.90 3.35
N ASP A 79 11.69 -13.73 2.75
CA ASP A 79 11.84 -12.96 1.51
C ASP A 79 11.16 -13.64 0.31
N GLU A 80 11.24 -14.98 0.23
CA GLU A 80 10.56 -15.76 -0.82
C GLU A 80 9.04 -15.65 -0.68
N ARG A 81 8.53 -15.84 0.54
CA ARG A 81 7.11 -15.67 0.88
C ARG A 81 6.61 -14.26 0.57
N HIS A 82 7.40 -13.23 0.88
CA HIS A 82 7.05 -11.85 0.56
C HIS A 82 6.98 -11.61 -0.95
N ARG A 83 7.94 -12.11 -1.73
CA ARG A 83 7.90 -12.01 -3.20
C ARG A 83 6.70 -12.74 -3.79
N ALA A 84 6.38 -13.94 -3.29
CA ALA A 84 5.21 -14.70 -3.73
C ALA A 84 3.89 -13.95 -3.44
N LEU A 85 3.78 -13.35 -2.25
CA LEU A 85 2.64 -12.52 -1.87
C LEU A 85 2.47 -11.30 -2.78
N VAL A 86 3.56 -10.58 -3.09
CA VAL A 86 3.53 -9.43 -4.00
C VAL A 86 3.07 -9.87 -5.38
N ALA A 87 3.70 -10.91 -5.96
CA ALA A 87 3.36 -11.39 -7.29
C ALA A 87 1.89 -11.86 -7.40
N ALA A 88 1.38 -12.57 -6.38
CA ALA A 88 -0.01 -12.99 -6.34
C ALA A 88 -0.99 -11.80 -6.22
N ALA A 89 -0.63 -10.78 -5.43
CA ALA A 89 -1.46 -9.59 -5.28
C ALA A 89 -1.49 -8.75 -6.55
N GLU A 90 -0.35 -8.59 -7.24
CA GLU A 90 -0.26 -7.92 -8.54
C GLU A 90 -1.08 -8.65 -9.60
N ALA A 91 -1.05 -9.98 -9.63
CA ALA A 91 -1.87 -10.77 -10.55
C ALA A 91 -3.38 -10.54 -10.32
N ARG A 92 -3.83 -10.37 -9.07
CA ARG A 92 -5.24 -10.01 -8.77
C ARG A 92 -5.62 -8.58 -9.18
N LEU A 93 -4.66 -7.70 -9.40
CA LEU A 93 -4.90 -6.31 -9.83
C LEU A 93 -4.90 -6.14 -11.35
N GLN A 94 -4.38 -7.13 -12.08
CA GLN A 94 -4.44 -7.14 -13.54
C GLN A 94 -5.86 -7.58 -14.00
N PRO A 95 -6.46 -6.89 -14.98
CA PRO A 95 -7.80 -7.18 -15.50
C PRO A 95 -7.87 -8.49 -16.30
#